data_AF-A0A7S3M9G7-F1
#
_entry.id   AF-A0A7S3M9G7-F1
#
_cell.length_a   1.000
_cell.length_b   1.000
_cell.length_c   1.000
_cell.angle_alpha   90.00
_cell.angle_beta   90.00
_cell.angle_gamma   90.00
#
_symmetry.space_group_name_H-M   'P 1'
#
loop_
_entity.id
_entity.type
_entity.pdbx_description
1 polymer ?
#
loop_
_entity_poly.entity_id
_entity_poly.type
_entity_poly.pdbx_seq_one_letter_code
_entity_poly.pdbx_strand_id
1 'polypeptide(L)'
;ADKAGELADLLSAPVLERVRSINRQIILETPLVLVAIAGPLALLEDDVAQAILDEVEAKAAEIEEPTRWVIRLCRRKAGKVMGRVDELNKTKVGNVFLLSRLVASEVRGPLMAIPESAALRLLSELEKRCHDIEDPTKFIKEAAEKELSGNRVALLMKKIRESGSLSAPMMDSGKVLDALLELSEPMAVGLLYDLKKRAKHINKPTGWMMAEIQRRTNAGAASAPPWKQHAGEKPAAGAPGM
;
A
#
# COMPACT_ATOMS: atom_id res chain seq x y z
N ALA A 1 -4.60 30.71 14.61
CA ALA A 1 -4.40 29.63 15.60
C ALA A 1 -5.19 28.36 15.25
N ASP A 2 -6.18 28.42 14.34
CA ASP A 2 -7.11 27.30 14.11
C ASP A 2 -6.56 26.08 13.37
N LYS A 3 -5.53 26.24 12.52
CA LYS A 3 -4.96 25.11 11.75
C LYS A 3 -4.39 23.99 12.62
N ALA A 4 -3.99 24.28 13.87
CA ALA A 4 -3.45 23.26 14.76
C ALA A 4 -4.54 22.33 15.31
N GLY A 5 -5.75 22.85 15.53
CA GLY A 5 -6.90 22.05 15.97
C GLY A 5 -7.37 21.12 14.85
N GLU A 6 -7.59 21.66 13.66
CA GLU A 6 -8.06 20.90 12.49
C GLU A 6 -7.17 19.70 12.13
N LEU A 7 -5.86 19.82 12.35
CA LEU A 7 -4.93 18.72 12.07
C LEU A 7 -4.92 17.66 13.18
N ALA A 8 -5.21 18.02 14.43
CA ALA A 8 -5.33 17.07 15.51
C ALA A 8 -6.57 16.17 15.32
N ASP A 9 -7.64 16.71 14.72
CA ASP A 9 -8.88 15.99 14.43
C ASP A 9 -8.71 14.88 13.37
N LEU A 10 -7.56 14.85 12.68
CA LEU A 10 -7.22 13.75 11.76
C LEU A 10 -6.79 12.47 12.48
N LEU A 11 -6.39 12.59 13.75
CA LEU A 11 -5.91 11.46 14.55
C LEU A 11 -7.03 10.92 15.41
N SER A 12 -7.05 9.61 15.61
CA SER A 12 -7.90 9.03 16.64
C SER A 12 -7.44 9.46 18.04
N ALA A 13 -8.38 9.50 18.98
CA ALA A 13 -8.10 9.88 20.37
C ALA A 13 -6.97 9.03 21.01
N PRO A 14 -6.88 7.69 20.80
CA PRO A 14 -5.78 6.89 21.33
C PRO A 14 -4.41 7.34 20.81
N VAL A 15 -4.28 7.58 19.50
CA VAL A 15 -3.00 8.00 18.89
C VAL A 15 -2.62 9.41 19.37
N LEU A 16 -3.58 10.32 19.45
CA LEU A 16 -3.35 11.67 19.95
C LEU A 16 -2.89 11.68 21.41
N GLU A 17 -3.55 10.91 22.27
CA GLU A 17 -3.19 10.81 23.69
C GLU A 17 -1.81 10.16 23.88
N ARG A 18 -1.46 9.18 23.03
CA ARG A 18 -0.14 8.57 23.03
C ARG A 18 0.96 9.57 22.72
N VAL A 19 0.77 10.42 21.70
CA VAL A 19 1.72 11.51 21.37
C VAL A 19 1.88 12.47 22.56
N ARG A 20 0.77 12.86 23.21
CA ARG A 20 0.80 13.74 24.39
C ARG A 20 1.50 13.08 25.58
N SER A 21 1.32 11.78 25.79
CA SER A 21 2.01 11.02 26.82
C SER A 21 3.52 11.06 26.62
N ILE A 22 4.01 10.74 25.41
CA ILE A 22 5.44 10.76 25.08
C ILE A 22 6.04 12.15 25.34
N ASN A 23 5.37 13.21 24.90
CA ASN A 23 5.84 14.58 25.11
C ASN A 23 5.87 15.00 26.59
N ARG A 24 4.98 14.46 27.44
CA ARG A 24 4.96 14.75 28.89
C ARG A 24 6.08 14.07 29.65
N GLN A 25 6.58 12.93 29.18
CA GLN A 25 7.66 12.20 29.85
C GLN A 25 9.04 12.87 29.67
N ILE A 26 9.19 13.79 28.70
CA ILE A 26 10.45 14.51 28.41
C ILE A 26 11.64 13.54 28.16
N ILE A 27 11.35 12.40 27.53
CA ILE A 27 12.37 11.39 27.17
C ILE A 27 13.07 11.68 25.84
N LEU A 28 12.46 12.51 24.99
CA LEU A 28 12.97 12.88 23.67
C LEU A 28 13.77 14.18 23.77
N GLU A 29 14.85 14.29 22.98
CA GLU A 29 15.66 15.50 22.87
C GLU A 29 14.82 16.72 22.44
N THR A 30 13.91 16.50 21.48
CA THR A 30 12.89 17.49 21.10
C THR A 30 11.50 16.87 21.12
N PRO A 31 10.47 17.60 21.62
CA PRO A 31 9.12 17.06 21.65
C PRO A 31 8.58 16.83 20.24
N LEU A 32 7.70 15.85 20.10
CA LEU A 32 7.00 15.58 18.85
C LEU A 32 6.08 16.75 18.49
N VAL A 33 6.28 17.32 17.30
CA VAL A 33 5.46 18.41 16.79
C VAL A 33 4.20 17.83 16.17
N LEU A 34 3.10 17.84 16.92
CA LEU A 34 1.80 17.24 16.53
C LEU A 34 1.36 17.65 15.12
N VAL A 35 1.41 18.95 14.82
CA VAL A 35 1.04 19.52 13.51
C VAL A 35 1.80 18.88 12.35
N ALA A 36 3.07 18.51 12.56
CA ALA A 36 3.92 17.94 11.53
C ALA A 36 3.69 16.43 11.34
N ILE A 37 3.35 15.70 12.41
CA ILE A 37 3.17 14.24 12.39
C ILE A 37 1.72 13.80 12.17
N ALA A 38 0.73 14.67 12.41
CA ALA A 38 -0.68 14.29 12.33
C ALA A 38 -1.09 13.78 10.94
N GLY A 39 -0.70 14.50 9.87
CA GLY A 39 -0.94 14.05 8.49
C GLY A 39 -0.33 12.66 8.21
N PRO A 40 0.99 12.47 8.41
CA PRO A 40 1.64 11.18 8.22
C PRO A 40 1.09 10.02 9.06
N LEU A 41 0.74 10.25 10.32
CA LEU A 41 0.13 9.24 11.19
C LEU A 41 -1.29 8.88 10.72
N ALA A 42 -2.08 9.86 10.26
CA ALA A 42 -3.41 9.64 9.70
C ALA A 42 -3.40 8.83 8.38
N LEU A 43 -2.23 8.54 7.79
CA LEU A 43 -2.12 7.63 6.65
C LEU A 43 -2.18 6.16 7.07
N LEU A 44 -1.98 5.86 8.35
CA LEU A 44 -1.85 4.51 8.91
C LEU A 44 -3.10 4.08 9.67
N GLU A 45 -3.22 2.78 9.87
CA GLU A 45 -4.15 2.23 10.87
C GLU A 45 -3.62 2.51 12.28
N ASP A 46 -4.54 2.66 13.24
CA ASP A 46 -4.24 3.06 14.61
C ASP A 46 -3.21 2.14 15.29
N ASP A 47 -3.31 0.83 15.07
CA ASP A 47 -2.38 -0.15 15.64
C ASP A 47 -0.95 0.06 15.10
N VAL A 48 -0.82 0.36 13.81
CA VAL A 48 0.48 0.63 13.17
C VAL A 48 1.03 1.97 13.64
N ALA A 49 0.17 2.99 13.78
CA ALA A 49 0.54 4.30 14.31
C ALA A 49 1.04 4.19 15.76
N GLN A 50 0.34 3.43 16.61
CA GLN A 50 0.76 3.18 18.00
C GLN A 50 2.08 2.41 18.07
N ALA A 51 2.24 1.35 17.27
CA ALA A 51 3.50 0.60 17.22
C ALA A 51 4.70 1.48 16.81
N ILE A 52 4.49 2.45 15.92
CA ILE A 52 5.53 3.44 15.57
C ILE A 52 5.85 4.33 16.78
N LEU A 53 4.85 4.81 17.52
CA LEU A 53 5.06 5.65 18.69
C LEU A 53 5.75 4.88 19.83
N ASP A 54 5.43 3.60 20.01
CA ASP A 54 6.13 2.72 20.94
C ASP A 54 7.60 2.53 20.54
N GLU A 55 7.88 2.41 19.23
CA GLU A 55 9.24 2.33 18.71
C GLU A 55 10.03 3.64 18.94
N VAL A 56 9.37 4.80 18.84
CA VAL A 56 9.98 6.10 19.17
C VAL A 56 10.36 6.17 20.64
N GLU A 57 9.46 5.79 21.54
CA GLU A 57 9.72 5.79 22.98
C GLU A 57 10.86 4.83 23.34
N ALA A 58 10.86 3.62 22.77
CA ALA A 58 11.91 2.63 23.00
C ALA A 58 13.29 3.08 22.50
N LYS A 59 13.35 3.89 21.45
CA LYS A 59 14.59 4.40 20.83
C LYS A 59 14.84 5.88 21.11
N ALA A 60 14.20 6.45 22.14
CA ALA A 60 14.22 7.89 22.39
C ALA A 60 15.65 8.48 22.47
N ALA A 61 16.57 7.77 23.11
CA ALA A 61 17.97 8.18 23.27
C ALA A 61 18.82 8.07 21.98
N GLU A 62 18.35 7.34 20.96
CA GLU A 62 19.06 7.13 19.70
C GLU A 62 18.61 8.09 18.59
N ILE A 63 17.53 8.85 18.80
CA ILE A 63 16.88 9.65 17.77
C ILE A 63 17.08 11.15 18.01
N GLU A 64 17.97 11.77 17.24
CA GLU A 64 18.28 13.21 17.26
C GLU A 64 17.09 14.09 16.80
N GLU A 65 16.37 13.68 15.75
CA GLU A 65 15.19 14.41 15.22
C GLU A 65 13.91 13.55 15.26
N PRO A 66 13.25 13.38 16.43
CA PRO A 66 12.09 12.50 16.62
C PRO A 66 10.94 12.77 15.65
N THR A 67 10.57 14.03 15.47
CA THR A 67 9.49 14.44 14.54
C THR A 67 9.78 13.96 13.11
N ARG A 68 10.98 14.21 12.60
CA ARG A 68 11.36 13.81 11.23
C ARG A 68 11.49 12.30 11.09
N TRP A 69 11.98 11.63 12.13
CA TRP A 69 12.06 10.17 12.19
C TRP A 69 10.67 9.54 12.05
N VAL A 70 9.68 10.01 12.84
CA VAL A 70 8.29 9.55 12.77
C VAL A 70 7.70 9.75 11.39
N ILE A 71 7.84 10.94 10.80
CA ILE A 71 7.32 11.24 9.45
C ILE A 71 7.88 10.26 8.42
N ARG A 72 9.20 10.00 8.44
CA ARG A 72 9.84 9.08 7.50
C ARG A 72 9.35 7.64 7.69
N LEU A 73 9.23 7.19 8.95
CA LEU A 73 8.77 5.84 9.23
C LEU A 73 7.30 5.66 8.83
N CYS A 74 6.45 6.65 9.11
CA CYS A 74 5.04 6.62 8.71
C CYS A 74 4.89 6.51 7.20
N ARG A 75 5.57 7.35 6.42
CA ARG A 75 5.51 7.28 4.94
C ARG A 75 6.02 5.95 4.40
N ARG A 76 7.07 5.39 5.00
CA ARG A 76 7.59 4.07 4.62
C ARG A 76 6.56 2.97 4.86
N LYS A 77 5.87 2.99 6.00
CA LYS A 77 4.83 2.02 6.37
C LYS A 77 3.53 2.20 5.58
N ALA A 78 3.18 3.44 5.23
CA ALA A 78 1.97 3.76 4.47
C ALA A 78 2.08 3.34 2.99
N GLY A 79 3.30 3.23 2.46
CA GLY A 79 3.54 2.85 1.07
C GLY A 79 3.33 4.01 0.07
N LYS A 80 3.53 3.71 -1.22
CA LYS A 80 3.54 4.73 -2.29
C LYS A 80 2.17 5.38 -2.49
N VAL A 81 1.10 4.58 -2.48
CA VAL A 81 -0.28 5.04 -2.70
C VAL A 81 -0.69 6.07 -1.65
N MET A 82 -0.54 5.73 -0.36
CA MET A 82 -0.90 6.66 0.72
C MET A 82 0.10 7.82 0.83
N GLY A 83 1.36 7.63 0.44
CA GLY A 83 2.31 8.73 0.26
C GLY A 83 1.81 9.74 -0.79
N ARG A 84 1.22 9.27 -1.90
CA ARG A 84 0.62 10.14 -2.92
C ARG A 84 -0.62 10.86 -2.41
N VAL A 85 -1.45 10.20 -1.60
CA VAL A 85 -2.57 10.86 -0.89
C VAL A 85 -2.09 12.00 0.00
N ASP A 86 -1.03 11.78 0.79
CA ASP A 86 -0.40 12.80 1.64
C ASP A 86 0.17 13.98 0.81
N GLU A 87 0.70 13.71 -0.38
CA GLU A 87 1.18 14.75 -1.29
C GLU A 87 0.04 15.62 -1.86
N LEU A 88 -1.06 15.00 -2.29
CA LEU A 88 -2.23 15.72 -2.82
C LEU A 88 -2.91 16.59 -1.75
N ASN A 89 -2.89 16.14 -0.49
CA ASN A 89 -3.40 16.92 0.63
C ASN A 89 -2.50 18.08 1.05
N LYS A 90 -1.25 18.14 0.58
CA LYS A 90 -0.34 19.24 0.90
C LYS A 90 -0.48 20.36 -0.11
N THR A 91 -0.95 21.48 0.38
CA THR A 91 -0.82 22.76 -0.31
C THR A 91 0.66 23.11 -0.45
N LYS A 92 1.21 22.99 -1.65
CA LYS A 92 2.50 23.58 -2.02
C LYS A 92 2.26 24.71 -3.01
N VAL A 93 3.08 25.75 -2.95
CA VAL A 93 3.06 26.82 -3.96
C VAL A 93 3.31 26.19 -5.33
N GLY A 94 2.38 26.41 -6.27
CA GLY A 94 2.44 25.83 -7.62
C GLY A 94 1.88 24.42 -7.75
N ASN A 95 1.37 23.81 -6.67
CA ASN A 95 0.61 22.56 -6.76
C ASN A 95 -0.87 22.82 -6.99
N VAL A 96 -1.49 21.84 -7.62
CA VAL A 96 -2.91 21.71 -7.82
C VAL A 96 -3.66 21.72 -6.48
N PHE A 97 -4.72 22.52 -6.37
CA PHE A 97 -5.58 22.57 -5.19
C PHE A 97 -6.79 21.67 -5.39
N LEU A 98 -6.93 20.64 -4.56
CA LEU A 98 -8.20 19.95 -4.42
C LEU A 98 -9.23 20.92 -3.83
N LEU A 99 -10.48 20.88 -4.31
CA LEU A 99 -11.57 21.71 -3.79
C LEU A 99 -11.88 21.41 -2.32
N SER A 100 -11.63 20.17 -1.89
CA SER A 100 -11.67 19.76 -0.49
C SER A 100 -10.58 18.73 -0.20
N ARG A 101 -10.27 18.52 1.08
CA ARG A 101 -9.19 17.60 1.49
C ARG A 101 -9.62 16.15 1.28
N LEU A 102 -8.68 15.31 0.83
CA LEU A 102 -8.89 13.87 0.79
C LEU A 102 -8.83 13.28 2.22
N VAL A 103 -9.90 12.64 2.66
CA VAL A 103 -9.95 11.99 3.98
C VAL A 103 -9.23 10.64 3.91
N ALA A 104 -7.97 10.62 4.38
CA ALA A 104 -7.07 9.47 4.20
C ALA A 104 -7.64 8.16 4.77
N SER A 105 -8.32 8.21 5.93
CA SER A 105 -8.95 7.05 6.57
C SER A 105 -10.05 6.44 5.70
N GLU A 106 -10.80 7.25 4.97
CA GLU A 106 -11.90 6.79 4.12
C GLU A 106 -11.43 6.19 2.79
N VAL A 107 -10.36 6.73 2.21
CA VAL A 107 -9.85 6.26 0.91
C VAL A 107 -8.85 5.11 1.03
N ARG A 108 -8.23 4.91 2.20
CA ARG A 108 -7.21 3.87 2.42
C ARG A 108 -7.71 2.49 2.07
N GLY A 109 -8.84 2.07 2.67
CA GLY A 109 -9.42 0.75 2.44
C GLY A 109 -9.73 0.47 0.97
N PRO A 110 -10.45 1.36 0.27
CA PRO A 110 -10.72 1.25 -1.17
C PRO A 110 -9.44 1.21 -2.02
N LEU A 111 -8.50 2.14 -1.82
CA LEU A 111 -7.26 2.19 -2.61
C LEU A 111 -6.35 0.97 -2.36
N MET A 112 -6.33 0.43 -1.14
CA MET A 112 -5.59 -0.79 -0.82
C MET A 112 -6.31 -2.08 -1.26
N ALA A 113 -7.57 -2.00 -1.69
CA ALA A 113 -8.30 -3.15 -2.23
C ALA A 113 -8.02 -3.41 -3.71
N ILE A 114 -7.40 -2.46 -4.41
CA ILE A 114 -7.08 -2.53 -5.84
C ILE A 114 -5.56 -2.61 -6.06
N PRO A 115 -5.10 -2.97 -7.27
CA PRO A 115 -3.66 -3.00 -7.58
C PRO A 115 -3.01 -1.61 -7.37
N GLU A 116 -1.75 -1.57 -6.92
CA GLU A 116 -1.05 -0.30 -6.62
C GLU A 116 -0.94 0.57 -7.88
N SER A 117 -0.68 -0.04 -9.04
CA SER A 117 -0.68 0.64 -10.34
C SER A 117 -2.01 1.34 -10.65
N ALA A 118 -3.14 0.67 -10.41
CA ALA A 118 -4.48 1.22 -10.62
C ALA A 118 -4.80 2.35 -9.62
N ALA A 119 -4.45 2.17 -8.35
CA ALA A 119 -4.62 3.20 -7.32
C ALA A 119 -3.84 4.49 -7.66
N LEU A 120 -2.57 4.37 -8.08
CA LEU A 120 -1.77 5.52 -8.49
C LEU A 120 -2.33 6.20 -9.75
N ARG A 121 -2.88 5.43 -10.70
CA ARG A 121 -3.56 5.96 -11.88
C ARG A 121 -4.79 6.80 -11.48
N LEU A 122 -5.63 6.30 -10.56
CA LEU A 122 -6.80 7.03 -10.05
C LEU A 122 -6.40 8.34 -9.36
N LEU A 123 -5.36 8.32 -8.52
CA LEU A 123 -4.86 9.52 -7.86
C LEU A 123 -4.29 10.55 -8.86
N SER A 124 -3.65 10.08 -9.93
CA SER A 124 -3.17 10.94 -11.01
C SER A 124 -4.32 11.54 -11.84
N GLU A 125 -5.41 10.79 -12.03
CA GLU A 125 -6.62 11.30 -12.66
C GLU A 125 -7.29 12.37 -11.79
N LEU A 126 -7.40 12.13 -10.48
CA LEU A 126 -7.91 13.10 -9.53
C LEU A 126 -7.13 14.42 -9.58
N GLU A 127 -5.79 14.35 -9.61
CA GLU A 127 -4.95 15.54 -9.73
C GLU A 127 -5.23 16.33 -11.01
N LYS A 128 -5.40 15.63 -12.14
CA LYS A 128 -5.70 16.27 -13.44
C LYS A 128 -7.08 16.93 -13.48
N ARG A 129 -8.04 16.41 -12.72
CA ARG A 129 -9.46 16.81 -12.71
C ARG A 129 -9.90 17.48 -11.41
N CYS A 130 -8.95 17.87 -10.58
CA CYS A 130 -9.15 18.46 -9.26
C CYS A 130 -10.14 19.63 -9.21
N HIS A 131 -10.19 20.45 -10.26
CA HIS A 131 -11.06 21.63 -10.35
C HIS A 131 -12.50 21.26 -10.73
N ASP A 132 -12.70 20.07 -11.28
CA ASP A 132 -14.02 19.56 -11.69
C ASP A 132 -14.63 18.62 -10.64
N ILE A 133 -13.87 18.28 -9.58
CA ILE A 133 -14.26 17.29 -8.58
C ILE A 133 -14.47 17.98 -7.24
N GLU A 134 -15.75 18.22 -6.89
CA GLU A 134 -16.15 18.87 -5.63
C GLU A 134 -15.77 18.02 -4.40
N ASP A 135 -16.02 16.71 -4.47
CA ASP A 135 -15.70 15.75 -3.41
C ASP A 135 -14.68 14.70 -3.92
N PRO A 136 -13.38 14.94 -3.71
CA PRO A 136 -12.32 14.03 -4.11
C PRO A 136 -12.35 12.71 -3.32
N THR A 137 -12.84 12.72 -2.08
CA THR A 137 -12.93 11.50 -1.24
C THR A 137 -13.98 10.56 -1.84
N LYS A 138 -15.16 11.07 -2.16
CA LYS A 138 -16.21 10.31 -2.84
C LYS A 138 -15.77 9.81 -4.21
N PHE A 139 -15.15 10.68 -5.02
CA PHE A 139 -14.62 10.30 -6.34
C PHE A 139 -13.68 9.08 -6.24
N ILE A 140 -12.72 9.10 -5.32
CA ILE A 140 -11.77 8.00 -5.16
C ILE A 140 -12.46 6.71 -4.69
N LYS A 141 -13.42 6.80 -3.76
CA LYS A 141 -14.17 5.63 -3.28
C LYS A 141 -14.95 4.96 -4.40
N GLU A 142 -15.69 5.74 -5.19
CA GLU A 142 -16.48 5.24 -6.32
C GLU A 142 -15.59 4.67 -7.43
N ALA A 143 -14.51 5.36 -7.78
CA ALA A 143 -13.58 4.90 -8.81
C ALA A 143 -12.85 3.61 -8.39
N ALA A 144 -12.41 3.51 -7.13
CA ALA A 144 -11.77 2.32 -6.60
C ALA A 144 -12.74 1.13 -6.51
N GLU A 145 -13.99 1.35 -6.12
CA GLU A 145 -15.01 0.28 -6.09
C GLU A 145 -15.34 -0.21 -7.51
N LYS A 146 -15.41 0.71 -8.49
CA LYS A 146 -15.58 0.35 -9.90
C LYS A 146 -14.43 -0.52 -10.40
N GLU A 147 -13.18 -0.11 -10.14
CA GLU A 147 -11.98 -0.88 -10.51
C GLU A 147 -11.97 -2.26 -9.83
N LEU A 148 -12.34 -2.32 -8.54
CA LEU A 148 -12.42 -3.56 -7.77
C LEU A 148 -13.46 -4.52 -8.35
N SER A 149 -14.65 -4.03 -8.71
CA SER A 149 -15.75 -4.86 -9.22
C SER A 149 -15.40 -5.60 -10.52
N GLY A 150 -14.51 -5.03 -11.34
CA GLY A 150 -14.01 -5.65 -12.57
C GLY A 150 -12.89 -6.67 -12.38
N ASN A 151 -12.39 -6.86 -11.16
CA ASN A 151 -11.20 -7.68 -10.88
C ASN A 151 -11.51 -8.76 -9.84
N ARG A 152 -11.75 -9.98 -10.32
CA ARG A 152 -12.08 -11.14 -9.47
C ARG A 152 -10.97 -11.48 -8.47
N VAL A 153 -9.70 -11.36 -8.86
CA VAL A 153 -8.55 -11.64 -7.98
C VAL A 153 -8.52 -10.63 -6.82
N ALA A 154 -8.72 -9.34 -7.11
CA ALA A 154 -8.81 -8.30 -6.11
C ALA A 154 -10.01 -8.50 -5.15
N LEU A 155 -11.19 -8.87 -5.67
CA LEU A 155 -12.36 -9.19 -4.85
C LEU A 155 -12.11 -10.36 -3.89
N LEU A 156 -11.47 -11.44 -4.36
CA LEU A 156 -11.12 -12.57 -3.50
C LEU A 156 -10.11 -12.17 -2.43
N MET A 157 -9.11 -11.36 -2.79
CA MET A 157 -8.12 -10.85 -1.85
C MET A 157 -8.76 -9.98 -0.76
N LYS A 158 -9.68 -9.08 -1.14
CA LYS A 158 -10.49 -8.27 -0.20
C LYS A 158 -11.27 -9.16 0.76
N LYS A 159 -11.98 -10.18 0.25
CA LYS A 159 -12.72 -11.15 1.09
C LYS A 159 -11.82 -11.90 2.07
N ILE A 160 -10.62 -12.29 1.66
CA ILE A 160 -9.66 -12.96 2.56
C ILE A 160 -9.24 -12.01 3.69
N ARG A 161 -8.91 -10.76 3.37
CA ARG A 161 -8.53 -9.75 4.38
C ARG A 161 -9.66 -9.50 5.38
N GLU A 162 -10.88 -9.32 4.88
CA GLU A 162 -12.07 -9.04 5.72
C GLU A 162 -12.52 -10.23 6.55
N SER A 163 -12.14 -11.46 6.17
CA SER A 163 -12.52 -12.65 6.94
C SER A 163 -11.86 -12.77 8.32
N GLY A 164 -10.85 -11.95 8.63
CA GLY A 164 -10.09 -12.04 9.89
C GLY A 164 -9.29 -13.34 10.03
N SER A 165 -9.09 -14.11 8.95
CA SER A 165 -8.45 -15.42 9.01
C SER A 165 -6.92 -15.39 9.03
N LEU A 166 -6.32 -14.25 8.69
CA LEU A 166 -4.87 -14.04 8.64
C LEU A 166 -4.33 -13.78 10.04
N SER A 167 -3.19 -14.39 10.39
CA SER A 167 -2.54 -14.15 11.69
C SER A 167 -1.90 -12.78 11.82
N ALA A 168 -1.74 -12.04 10.72
CA ALA A 168 -1.23 -10.68 10.71
C ALA A 168 -1.90 -9.87 9.57
N PRO A 169 -2.03 -8.54 9.72
CA PRO A 169 -2.50 -7.68 8.64
C PRO A 169 -1.58 -7.79 7.42
N MET A 170 -2.17 -7.82 6.24
CA MET A 170 -1.44 -7.89 4.99
C MET A 170 -1.05 -6.49 4.54
N MET A 171 0.18 -6.12 4.85
CA MET A 171 0.80 -4.87 4.39
C MET A 171 1.03 -4.93 2.87
N ASP A 172 1.03 -3.78 2.19
CA ASP A 172 1.32 -3.66 0.74
C ASP A 172 0.40 -4.49 -0.18
N SER A 173 -0.88 -4.66 0.15
CA SER A 173 -1.83 -5.46 -0.64
C SER A 173 -1.90 -5.06 -2.13
N GLY A 174 -1.74 -3.78 -2.44
CA GLY A 174 -1.71 -3.29 -3.83
C GLY A 174 -0.55 -3.87 -4.66
N LYS A 175 0.65 -4.00 -4.06
CA LYS A 175 1.81 -4.61 -4.75
C LYS A 175 1.64 -6.11 -4.94
N VAL A 176 1.07 -6.78 -3.94
CA VAL A 176 0.74 -8.21 -4.06
C VAL A 176 -0.28 -8.42 -5.18
N LEU A 177 -1.26 -7.53 -5.31
CA LEU A 177 -2.24 -7.57 -6.39
C LEU A 177 -1.62 -7.31 -7.76
N ASP A 178 -0.74 -6.31 -7.91
CA ASP A 178 0.00 -6.09 -9.15
C ASP A 178 0.76 -7.36 -9.56
N ALA A 179 1.49 -7.99 -8.62
CA ALA A 179 2.24 -9.22 -8.89
C ALA A 179 1.33 -10.43 -9.18
N LEU A 180 0.15 -10.52 -8.56
CA LEU A 180 -0.84 -11.56 -8.88
C LEU A 180 -1.42 -11.40 -10.29
N LEU A 181 -1.54 -10.17 -10.80
CA LEU A 181 -2.05 -9.90 -12.14
C LEU A 181 -1.05 -10.23 -13.26
N GLU A 182 0.23 -10.41 -12.92
CA GLU A 182 1.23 -10.96 -13.84
C GLU A 182 1.04 -12.48 -14.05
N LEU A 183 0.32 -13.15 -13.15
CA LEU A 183 -0.03 -14.56 -13.29
C LEU A 183 -1.33 -14.71 -14.10
N SER A 184 -1.53 -15.90 -14.68
CA SER A 184 -2.86 -16.25 -15.20
C SER A 184 -3.90 -16.25 -14.07
N GLU A 185 -5.13 -15.81 -14.37
CA GLU A 185 -6.21 -15.75 -13.37
C GLU A 185 -6.40 -17.08 -12.59
N PRO A 186 -6.41 -18.28 -13.23
CA PRO A 186 -6.54 -19.53 -12.50
C PRO A 186 -5.42 -19.76 -11.48
N MET A 187 -4.18 -19.38 -11.82
CA MET A 187 -3.03 -19.51 -10.92
C MET A 187 -3.13 -18.55 -9.75
N ALA A 188 -3.51 -17.30 -9.99
CA ALA A 188 -3.70 -16.29 -8.96
C ALA A 188 -4.83 -16.69 -7.99
N VAL A 189 -5.97 -17.13 -8.52
CA VAL A 189 -7.11 -17.61 -7.73
C VAL A 189 -6.72 -18.84 -6.90
N GLY A 190 -6.03 -19.82 -7.49
CA GLY A 190 -5.54 -20.99 -6.77
C GLY A 190 -4.62 -20.62 -5.61
N LEU A 191 -3.71 -19.66 -5.85
CA LEU A 191 -2.81 -19.15 -4.81
C LEU A 191 -3.57 -18.47 -3.65
N LEU A 192 -4.61 -17.70 -3.94
CA LEU A 192 -5.46 -17.09 -2.91
C LEU A 192 -6.23 -18.13 -2.08
N TYR A 193 -6.65 -19.26 -2.68
CA TYR A 193 -7.21 -20.37 -1.92
C TYR A 193 -6.18 -21.06 -1.02
N ASP A 194 -4.95 -21.24 -1.52
CA ASP A 194 -3.84 -21.77 -0.73
C ASP A 194 -3.53 -20.86 0.47
N LEU A 195 -3.51 -19.53 0.25
CA LEU A 195 -3.37 -18.54 1.32
C LEU A 195 -4.48 -18.72 2.36
N LYS A 196 -5.75 -18.73 1.93
CA LYS A 196 -6.91 -18.87 2.83
C LYS A 196 -6.83 -20.15 3.66
N LYS A 197 -6.42 -21.27 3.06
CA LYS A 197 -6.29 -22.57 3.75
C LYS A 197 -5.19 -22.55 4.81
N ARG A 198 -4.10 -21.81 4.56
CA ARG A 198 -2.91 -21.76 5.43
C ARG A 198 -2.85 -20.51 6.31
N ALA A 199 -3.85 -19.63 6.24
CA ALA A 199 -3.84 -18.29 6.81
C ALA A 199 -3.43 -18.23 8.30
N LYS A 200 -3.90 -19.19 9.11
CA LYS A 200 -3.60 -19.28 10.55
C LYS A 200 -2.14 -19.65 10.87
N HIS A 201 -1.39 -20.17 9.90
CA HIS A 201 -0.02 -20.66 10.08
C HIS A 201 1.03 -19.75 9.41
N ILE A 202 0.61 -18.62 8.81
CA ILE A 202 1.49 -17.74 8.05
C ILE A 202 1.71 -16.43 8.82
N ASN A 203 2.79 -16.35 9.59
CA ASN A 203 3.13 -15.15 10.37
C ASN A 203 3.32 -13.87 9.54
N LYS A 204 3.71 -14.00 8.26
CA LYS A 204 3.95 -12.88 7.34
C LYS A 204 3.23 -13.10 6.00
N PRO A 205 1.90 -12.85 5.93
CA PRO A 205 1.10 -13.14 4.74
C PRO A 205 1.63 -12.50 3.46
N THR A 206 1.98 -11.21 3.51
CA THR A 206 2.55 -10.48 2.36
C THR A 206 3.82 -11.14 1.83
N GLY A 207 4.77 -11.45 2.73
CA GLY A 207 6.05 -12.05 2.34
C GLY A 207 5.88 -13.46 1.76
N TRP A 208 4.97 -14.25 2.34
CA TRP A 208 4.62 -15.57 1.81
C TRP A 208 4.04 -15.48 0.41
N MET A 209 3.08 -14.57 0.18
CA MET A 209 2.45 -14.36 -1.12
C MET A 209 3.46 -13.98 -2.19
N MET A 210 4.32 -12.99 -1.94
CA MET A 210 5.34 -12.56 -2.90
C MET A 210 6.31 -13.70 -3.25
N ALA A 211 6.74 -14.49 -2.27
CA ALA A 211 7.61 -15.64 -2.50
C ALA A 211 6.94 -16.74 -3.35
N GLU A 212 5.65 -16.98 -3.12
CA GLU A 212 4.89 -17.99 -3.87
C GLU A 212 4.59 -17.54 -5.30
N ILE A 213 4.26 -16.26 -5.50
CA ILE A 213 4.13 -15.65 -6.84
C ILE A 213 5.44 -15.83 -7.60
N GLN A 214 6.57 -15.41 -7.01
CA GLN A 214 7.89 -15.55 -7.64
C GLN A 214 8.21 -17.01 -8.01
N ARG A 215 7.90 -17.96 -7.12
CA ARG A 215 8.11 -19.39 -7.39
C ARG A 215 7.30 -19.85 -8.60
N ARG A 216 6.03 -19.43 -8.70
CA ARG A 216 5.14 -19.80 -9.81
C ARG A 216 5.56 -19.14 -11.13
N THR A 217 6.00 -17.89 -11.09
CA THR A 217 6.57 -17.20 -12.27
C THR A 217 7.81 -17.93 -12.79
N ASN A 218 8.72 -18.33 -11.89
CA ASN A 218 9.94 -19.05 -12.25
C ASN A 218 9.66 -20.48 -12.76
N ALA A 219 8.71 -21.19 -12.14
CA ALA A 219 8.32 -22.54 -12.56
C ALA A 219 7.62 -22.54 -13.94
N GLY A 220 6.82 -21.52 -14.23
CA GLY A 220 6.22 -21.32 -15.56
C GLY A 220 7.27 -21.10 -16.65
N ALA A 221 8.34 -20.36 -16.34
CA ALA A 221 9.46 -20.15 -17.26
C ALA A 221 10.27 -21.44 -17.52
N ALA A 222 10.40 -22.32 -16.52
CA ALA A 222 11.11 -23.59 -16.63
C ALA A 222 10.30 -24.71 -17.32
N SER A 223 9.02 -24.46 -17.66
CA SER A 223 8.13 -25.45 -18.26
C SER A 223 8.18 -25.50 -19.80
N ALA A 224 9.06 -24.74 -20.46
CA ALA A 224 9.40 -25.04 -21.86
C ALA A 224 10.36 -26.24 -21.86
N PRO A 225 9.96 -27.40 -22.41
CA PRO A 225 10.83 -28.56 -22.38
C PRO A 225 12.11 -28.27 -23.16
N PRO A 226 13.31 -28.52 -22.61
CA PRO A 226 14.58 -28.19 -23.24
C PRO A 226 14.77 -28.84 -24.63
N TRP A 227 14.03 -29.92 -24.92
CA TRP A 227 14.04 -30.59 -26.22
C TRP A 227 13.27 -29.86 -27.33
N LYS A 228 12.48 -28.82 -27.04
CA LYS A 228 11.81 -27.99 -28.07
C LYS A 228 12.68 -26.85 -28.62
N GLN A 229 13.89 -26.62 -28.10
CA GLN A 229 14.75 -25.52 -28.54
C GLN A 229 15.57 -25.82 -29.81
N HIS A 230 15.60 -27.08 -30.30
CA HIS A 230 16.44 -27.49 -31.45
C HIS A 230 15.67 -28.00 -32.68
N ALA A 231 14.35 -27.93 -32.73
CA ALA A 231 13.56 -28.54 -33.82
C ALA A 231 13.44 -27.69 -35.11
N GLY A 232 14.22 -26.61 -35.26
CA GLY A 232 13.99 -25.60 -36.32
C GLY A 232 15.15 -25.35 -37.30
N GLU A 233 16.38 -25.78 -37.04
CA GLU A 233 17.46 -25.64 -38.04
C GLU A 233 17.38 -26.80 -39.03
N LYS A 234 16.52 -26.62 -40.05
CA LYS A 234 16.57 -27.42 -41.27
C LYS A 234 17.92 -27.11 -41.94
N PRO A 235 18.88 -28.06 -42.01
CA PRO A 235 20.12 -27.80 -42.71
C PRO A 235 19.78 -27.49 -44.18
N ALA A 236 20.26 -26.34 -44.66
CA ALA A 236 20.14 -25.97 -46.06
C ALA A 236 20.79 -27.08 -46.90
N ALA A 237 19.97 -27.79 -47.68
CA ALA A 237 20.42 -28.83 -48.58
C ALA A 237 21.38 -28.22 -49.61
N GLY A 238 22.67 -28.46 -49.43
CA GLY A 238 23.70 -28.16 -50.41
C GLY A 238 23.47 -28.96 -51.68
N ALA A 239 23.42 -28.25 -52.81
CA ALA A 239 23.26 -28.81 -54.14
C ALA A 239 24.49 -29.66 -54.53
N PRO A 240 24.31 -30.82 -55.20
CA PRO A 240 25.41 -31.57 -55.78
C PRO A 240 25.89 -30.89 -57.08
N GLY A 241 27.14 -30.45 -57.10
CA GLY A 241 27.83 -29.99 -58.31
C GLY A 241 28.26 -31.18 -59.17
N MET A 242 27.98 -31.07 -60.48
CA MET A 242 28.45 -31.92 -61.58
C MET A 242 29.93 -31.68 -61.88
#